data_AF-A0A4Q0IQY9-F1
#
_entry.id   AF-A0A4Q0IQY9-F1
#
_cell.length_a   1.000
_cell.length_b   1.000
_cell.length_c   1.000
_cell.angle_alpha   90.00
_cell.angle_beta   90.00
_cell.angle_gamma   90.00
#
_symmetry.space_group_name_H-M   'P 1'
#
loop_
_entity.id
_entity.type
_entity.pdbx_description
1 polymer ?
#
loop_
_entity_poly.entity_id
_entity_poly.type
_entity_poly.pdbx_seq_one_letter_code
_entity_poly.pdbx_strand_id
1 'polypeptide(L)'
;MIKEDCVPPKYVDGVEKLHSQLHEEYLKAMKIANQLLGFPMPSPDRLETFSIFVDINEPQPLDRLKGYFMSRKMVMRFLPIEFDYAILFPVRNHGGGDFKAAHGITYAEIREAINKSERIRIVFRSIPTIEDKVLYSVDFLNSEKMTFAPLEKMLDDVGLPYSNFSDIDSLSLIDVPDGLGSQSYSLVGKQHYAPYTTDKECHCVLFAQKDNEYDTNAIKVLRWFPVKKGIEVDQLLGFQEDGGDIFFELGYISREENGGLHDFMVASNSRILFGKAVDNKISITGGVKLFMENEFKYPRSLYNIKLK
;
A
#
# COMPACT_ATOMS: atom_id res chain seq x y z
N MET A 1 40.24 24.87 -34.71
CA MET A 1 39.57 24.65 -33.41
C MET A 1 38.16 25.20 -33.52
N ILE A 2 37.18 24.32 -33.68
CA ILE A 2 35.77 24.68 -33.60
C ILE A 2 35.50 24.94 -32.12
N LYS A 3 35.13 26.16 -31.75
CA LYS A 3 34.55 26.42 -30.43
C LYS A 3 33.23 25.67 -30.42
N GLU A 4 33.12 24.61 -29.62
CA GLU A 4 31.81 24.11 -29.24
C GLU A 4 31.09 25.25 -28.53
N ASP A 5 30.04 25.76 -29.17
CA ASP A 5 29.12 26.69 -28.53
C ASP A 5 28.48 25.96 -27.36
N CYS A 6 29.02 26.19 -26.17
CA CYS A 6 28.53 25.63 -24.94
C CYS A 6 27.20 26.32 -24.61
N VAL A 7 26.10 25.80 -25.14
CA VAL A 7 24.75 26.25 -24.80
C VAL A 7 24.55 25.97 -23.31
N PRO A 8 24.32 26.98 -22.46
CA PRO A 8 24.13 26.77 -21.03
C PRO A 8 22.92 25.85 -20.78
N PRO A 9 23.00 24.93 -19.79
CA PRO A 9 21.94 23.98 -19.55
C PRO A 9 20.66 24.72 -19.16
N LYS A 10 19.54 24.32 -19.77
CA LYS A 10 18.23 24.96 -19.55
C LYS A 10 17.70 24.71 -18.14
N TYR A 11 18.09 23.60 -17.51
CA TYR A 11 17.76 23.28 -16.12
C TYR A 11 19.04 22.87 -15.39
N VAL A 12 19.01 22.94 -14.06
CA VAL A 12 20.16 22.52 -13.24
C VAL A 12 20.26 20.99 -13.28
N ASP A 13 21.40 20.44 -13.72
CA ASP A 13 21.61 18.99 -13.88
C ASP A 13 21.24 18.16 -12.65
N GLY A 14 21.47 18.70 -11.45
CA GLY A 14 21.09 18.05 -10.19
C GLY A 14 19.58 17.83 -10.06
N VAL A 15 18.76 18.77 -10.54
CA VAL A 15 17.29 18.65 -10.52
C VAL A 15 16.83 17.58 -11.50
N GLU A 16 17.36 17.59 -12.73
CA GLU A 16 16.99 16.59 -13.74
C GLU A 16 17.30 15.16 -13.27
N LYS A 17 18.46 14.98 -12.65
CA LYS A 17 18.87 13.69 -12.08
C LYS A 17 17.93 13.23 -10.97
N LEU A 18 17.57 14.12 -10.03
CA LEU A 18 16.67 13.79 -8.92
C LEU A 18 15.28 13.37 -9.42
N HIS A 19 14.71 14.11 -10.38
CA HIS A 19 13.39 13.77 -10.94
C HIS A 19 13.41 12.45 -11.72
N SER A 20 14.49 12.19 -12.48
CA SER A 20 14.66 10.93 -13.21
C SER A 20 14.76 9.74 -12.25
N GLN A 21 15.55 9.87 -11.17
CA GLN A 21 15.65 8.84 -10.14
C GLN A 21 14.30 8.58 -9.45
N LEU A 22 13.56 9.63 -9.11
CA LEU A 22 12.23 9.50 -8.52
C LEU A 22 11.26 8.77 -9.48
N HIS A 23 11.29 9.10 -10.77
CA HIS A 23 10.47 8.44 -11.77
C HIS A 23 10.81 6.95 -11.89
N GLU A 24 12.09 6.59 -11.95
CA GLU A 24 12.51 5.18 -11.98
C GLU A 24 12.03 4.40 -10.74
N GLU A 25 12.15 4.99 -9.54
CA GLU A 25 11.66 4.38 -8.31
C GLU A 25 10.14 4.26 -8.30
N TYR A 26 9.42 5.27 -8.82
CA TYR A 26 7.97 5.18 -9.01
C TYR A 26 7.58 4.02 -9.93
N LEU A 27 8.23 3.86 -11.08
CA LEU A 27 7.94 2.77 -12.01
C LEU A 27 8.21 1.39 -11.38
N LYS A 28 9.32 1.25 -10.63
CA LYS A 28 9.60 0.02 -9.86
C LYS A 28 8.52 -0.24 -8.82
N ALA A 29 8.13 0.78 -8.06
CA ALA A 29 7.11 0.68 -7.03
C ALA A 29 5.75 0.26 -7.62
N MET A 30 5.33 0.85 -8.75
CA MET A 30 4.08 0.46 -9.41
C MET A 30 4.13 -0.94 -10.00
N LYS A 31 5.29 -1.40 -10.48
CA LYS A 31 5.47 -2.79 -10.90
C LYS A 31 5.25 -3.76 -9.75
N ILE A 32 5.82 -3.48 -8.58
CA ILE A 32 5.61 -4.29 -7.38
C ILE A 32 4.14 -4.23 -6.95
N ALA A 33 3.54 -3.04 -6.93
CA ALA A 33 2.13 -2.87 -6.56
C ALA A 33 1.18 -3.63 -7.52
N ASN A 34 1.45 -3.61 -8.83
CA ASN A 34 0.74 -4.39 -9.83
C ASN A 34 0.83 -5.88 -9.53
N GLN A 35 2.03 -6.40 -9.26
CA GLN A 35 2.25 -7.83 -9.00
C GLN A 35 1.60 -8.35 -7.70
N LEU A 36 1.42 -7.47 -6.71
CA LEU A 36 0.93 -7.88 -5.38
C LEU A 36 -0.56 -7.59 -5.18
N LEU A 37 -1.04 -6.48 -5.74
CA LEU A 37 -2.39 -5.96 -5.52
C LEU A 37 -3.24 -5.92 -6.79
N GLY A 38 -2.66 -6.19 -7.95
CA GLY A 38 -3.30 -6.02 -9.23
C GLY A 38 -3.70 -4.57 -9.51
N PHE A 39 -2.79 -3.62 -9.28
CA PHE A 39 -3.00 -2.25 -9.75
C PHE A 39 -2.52 -2.07 -11.18
N PRO A 40 -3.26 -1.33 -12.03
CA PRO A 40 -2.86 -1.15 -13.42
C PRO A 40 -1.51 -0.46 -13.51
N MET A 41 -0.65 -0.98 -14.39
CA MET A 41 0.63 -0.36 -14.69
C MET A 41 0.44 1.06 -15.25
N PRO A 42 1.39 1.98 -15.00
CA PRO A 42 1.40 3.28 -15.64
C PRO A 42 1.39 3.10 -17.17
N SER A 43 0.52 3.83 -17.85
CA SER A 43 0.51 3.86 -19.31
C SER A 43 1.57 4.87 -19.78
N PRO A 44 2.49 4.47 -20.67
CA PRO A 44 3.53 5.36 -21.18
C PRO A 44 2.97 6.58 -21.93
N ASP A 45 1.74 6.49 -22.42
CA ASP A 45 1.07 7.55 -23.20
C ASP A 45 0.28 8.56 -22.33
N ARG A 46 0.18 8.32 -21.02
CA ARG A 46 -0.52 9.22 -20.10
C ARG A 46 0.47 10.09 -19.35
N LEU A 47 0.16 11.38 -19.23
CA LEU A 47 0.86 12.28 -18.33
C LEU A 47 0.86 11.68 -16.93
N GLU A 48 2.03 11.20 -16.51
CA GLU A 48 2.16 10.50 -15.26
C GLU A 48 1.91 11.46 -14.10
N THR A 49 0.86 11.16 -13.35
CA THR A 49 0.61 11.77 -12.05
C THR A 49 0.66 10.67 -11.02
N PHE A 50 1.52 10.85 -10.02
CA PHE A 50 1.56 9.96 -8.87
C PHE A 50 1.59 10.77 -7.58
N SER A 51 1.47 10.06 -6.47
CA SER A 51 1.48 10.70 -5.16
C SER A 51 2.31 9.92 -4.18
N ILE A 52 2.91 10.65 -3.25
CA ILE A 52 3.58 10.12 -2.08
C ILE A 52 2.83 10.64 -0.86
N PHE A 53 2.50 9.74 0.04
CA PHE A 53 1.96 10.08 1.35
C PHE A 53 3.10 10.21 2.36
N VAL A 54 3.12 11.33 3.09
CA VAL A 54 4.08 11.61 4.16
C VAL A 54 3.31 11.87 5.44
N ASP A 55 3.61 11.10 6.48
CA ASP A 55 3.13 11.37 7.83
C ASP A 55 4.27 11.95 8.66
N ILE A 56 4.21 13.25 8.96
CA ILE A 56 5.29 13.91 9.70
C ILE A 56 5.32 13.46 11.19
N ASN A 57 4.27 12.80 11.68
CA ASN A 57 4.31 12.20 13.01
C ASN A 57 5.23 10.96 13.06
N GLU A 58 5.58 10.38 11.90
CA GLU A 58 6.59 9.33 11.82
C GLU A 58 8.01 9.93 11.81
N PRO A 59 9.03 9.19 12.28
CA PRO A 59 10.42 9.65 12.22
C PRO A 59 10.85 10.08 10.82
N GLN A 60 11.20 11.35 10.66
CA GLN A 60 11.69 11.95 9.41
C GLN A 60 13.21 12.14 9.46
N PRO A 61 13.94 11.92 8.35
CA PRO A 61 15.34 12.32 8.24
C PRO A 61 15.49 13.86 8.27
N LEU A 62 16.65 14.37 8.69
CA LEU A 62 16.86 15.80 8.96
C LEU A 62 16.63 16.72 7.74
N ASP A 63 17.10 16.30 6.57
CA ASP A 63 17.10 17.10 5.33
C ASP A 63 16.28 16.46 4.18
N ARG A 64 15.43 15.49 4.53
CA ARG A 64 14.63 14.70 3.58
C ARG A 64 13.23 14.50 4.12
N LEU A 65 12.34 14.03 3.25
CA LEU A 65 11.07 13.42 3.68
C LEU A 65 11.13 11.93 3.43
N LYS A 66 10.58 11.17 4.37
CA LYS A 66 10.24 9.77 4.22
C LYS A 66 8.73 9.65 4.04
N GLY A 67 8.32 8.94 3.00
CA GLY A 67 6.93 8.67 2.72
C GLY A 67 6.71 7.32 2.07
N TYR A 68 5.51 7.12 1.56
CA TYR A 68 5.07 5.88 0.93
C TYR A 68 4.38 6.19 -0.38
N PHE A 69 4.68 5.41 -1.42
CA PHE A 69 3.99 5.54 -2.68
C PHE A 69 2.50 5.26 -2.53
N MET A 70 1.71 5.98 -3.31
CA MET A 70 0.27 5.83 -3.34
C MET A 70 -0.21 5.37 -4.70
N SER A 71 -1.23 4.50 -4.70
CA SER A 71 -2.06 4.23 -5.87
C SER A 71 -3.49 4.66 -5.56
N ARG A 72 -4.04 5.55 -6.38
CA ARG A 72 -5.35 6.19 -6.16
C ARG A 72 -5.43 6.91 -4.80
N LYS A 73 -6.00 6.26 -3.79
CA LYS A 73 -6.14 6.74 -2.40
C LYS A 73 -5.51 5.78 -1.38
N MET A 74 -4.84 4.74 -1.86
CA MET A 74 -4.26 3.69 -1.05
C MET A 74 -2.77 3.96 -0.81
N VAL A 75 -2.41 4.09 0.45
CA VAL A 75 -1.03 4.16 0.94
C VAL A 75 -0.46 2.75 0.98
N MET A 76 0.71 2.56 0.38
CA MET A 76 1.38 1.25 0.32
C MET A 76 2.60 1.27 1.23
N ARG A 77 2.46 0.82 2.49
CA ARG A 77 3.53 0.86 3.51
C ARG A 77 4.77 0.06 3.12
N PHE A 78 4.57 -0.96 2.28
CA PHE A 78 5.63 -1.79 1.74
C PHE A 78 6.42 -1.14 0.59
N LEU A 79 6.07 0.09 0.18
CA LEU A 79 6.77 0.87 -0.85
C LEU A 79 7.22 2.22 -0.28
N PRO A 80 8.15 2.23 0.68
CA PRO A 80 8.69 3.46 1.24
C PRO A 80 9.62 4.16 0.25
N ILE A 81 9.75 5.47 0.39
CA ILE A 81 10.73 6.28 -0.34
C ILE A 81 11.23 7.43 0.54
N GLU A 82 12.51 7.74 0.40
CA GLU A 82 13.12 8.94 0.95
C GLU A 82 13.62 9.83 -0.17
N PHE A 83 13.39 11.14 -0.06
CA PHE A 83 13.82 12.10 -1.07
C PHE A 83 14.17 13.46 -0.45
N ASP A 84 15.18 14.12 -1.03
CA ASP A 84 15.63 15.44 -0.61
C ASP A 84 14.59 16.51 -0.94
N TYR A 85 14.48 17.55 -0.10
CA TYR A 85 13.55 18.66 -0.32
C TYR A 85 13.71 19.36 -1.68
N ALA A 86 14.90 19.27 -2.27
CA ALA A 86 15.22 19.84 -3.58
C ALA A 86 14.24 19.39 -4.68
N ILE A 87 13.72 18.15 -4.61
CA ILE A 87 12.76 17.62 -5.60
C ILE A 87 11.38 18.27 -5.51
N LEU A 88 11.07 18.91 -4.38
CA LEU A 88 9.79 19.57 -4.14
C LEU A 88 9.78 21.01 -4.65
N PHE A 89 10.94 21.59 -4.90
CA PHE A 89 11.06 22.99 -5.28
C PHE A 89 10.61 23.21 -6.73
N PRO A 90 10.13 24.42 -7.07
CA PRO A 90 9.73 24.72 -8.45
C PRO A 90 10.89 24.54 -9.43
N VAL A 91 10.64 23.81 -10.51
CA VAL A 91 11.60 23.65 -11.61
C VAL A 91 11.73 24.98 -12.35
N ARG A 92 12.96 25.48 -12.50
CA ARG A 92 13.24 26.74 -13.21
C ARG A 92 13.93 26.49 -14.55
N ASN A 93 13.38 27.07 -15.61
CA ASN A 93 14.02 27.12 -16.92
C ASN A 93 14.93 28.36 -17.02
N HIS A 94 16.23 28.14 -17.07
CA HIS A 94 17.27 29.17 -17.23
C HIS A 94 17.50 29.59 -18.69
N GLY A 95 16.94 28.85 -19.66
CA GLY A 95 17.02 29.16 -21.09
C GLY A 95 16.00 30.19 -21.59
N GLY A 96 15.16 30.76 -20.71
CA GLY A 96 14.09 31.69 -21.05
C GLY A 96 12.74 31.00 -21.32
N GLY A 97 11.65 31.73 -21.08
CA GLY A 97 10.26 31.24 -21.16
C GLY A 97 9.62 31.08 -19.78
N ASP A 98 8.41 31.63 -19.61
CA ASP A 98 7.66 31.56 -18.35
C ASP A 98 6.96 30.19 -18.25
N PHE A 99 7.38 29.39 -17.27
CA PHE A 99 6.88 28.04 -17.07
C PHE A 99 5.76 28.05 -16.03
N LYS A 100 4.62 28.65 -16.39
CA LYS A 100 3.46 28.78 -15.48
C LYS A 100 2.94 27.44 -14.92
N ALA A 101 3.27 26.32 -15.56
CA ALA A 101 2.89 24.97 -15.15
C ALA A 101 3.89 24.30 -14.18
N ALA A 102 5.07 24.88 -13.92
CA ALA A 102 6.08 24.31 -13.03
C ALA A 102 5.87 24.80 -11.58
N HIS A 103 4.82 24.30 -10.93
CA HIS A 103 4.60 24.57 -9.52
C HIS A 103 5.56 23.74 -8.65
N GLY A 104 5.83 24.25 -7.46
CA GLY A 104 6.58 23.54 -6.45
C GLY A 104 6.33 24.17 -5.09
N ILE A 105 6.92 23.57 -4.08
CA ILE A 105 6.72 23.87 -2.68
C ILE A 105 7.92 24.66 -2.18
N THR A 106 7.69 25.69 -1.38
CA THR A 106 8.79 26.45 -0.77
C THR A 106 9.32 25.74 0.47
N TYR A 107 10.58 26.02 0.83
CA TYR A 107 11.14 25.52 2.09
C TYR A 107 10.32 25.96 3.32
N ALA A 108 9.74 27.16 3.29
CA ALA A 108 8.89 27.66 4.37
C ALA A 108 7.63 26.80 4.55
N GLU A 109 6.96 26.41 3.46
CA GLU A 109 5.80 25.52 3.50
C GLU A 109 6.16 24.13 4.04
N ILE A 110 7.32 23.58 3.65
CA ILE A 110 7.82 22.30 4.19
C ILE A 110 8.01 22.42 5.71
N ARG A 111 8.67 23.50 6.17
CA ARG A 111 8.91 23.75 7.59
C ARG A 111 7.62 23.95 8.38
N GLU A 112 6.63 24.63 7.81
CA GLU A 112 5.33 24.82 8.43
C GLU A 112 4.63 23.48 8.65
N ALA A 113 4.57 22.63 7.61
CA ALA A 113 3.95 21.32 7.72
C ALA A 113 4.67 20.41 8.72
N ILE A 114 6.01 20.52 8.81
CA ILE A 114 6.79 19.84 9.83
C ILE A 114 6.42 20.31 11.24
N ASN A 115 6.40 21.63 11.45
CA ASN A 115 6.08 22.21 12.76
C ASN A 115 4.65 21.87 13.20
N LYS A 116 3.71 21.76 12.25
CA LYS A 116 2.32 21.36 12.49
C LYS A 116 2.11 19.84 12.59
N SER A 117 3.16 19.04 12.38
CA SER A 117 3.08 17.57 12.36
C SER A 117 1.99 17.04 11.41
N GLU A 118 1.93 17.65 10.22
CA GLU A 118 0.87 17.36 9.25
C GLU A 118 1.01 15.98 8.59
N ARG A 119 -0.12 15.51 8.07
CA ARG A 119 -0.18 14.43 7.10
C ARG A 119 -0.40 15.02 5.73
N ILE A 120 0.43 14.60 4.79
CA ILE A 120 0.62 15.29 3.54
C ILE A 120 0.52 14.29 2.41
N ARG A 121 -0.24 14.66 1.39
CA ARG A 121 -0.16 14.03 0.07
C ARG A 121 0.59 14.97 -0.87
N ILE A 122 1.76 14.53 -1.29
CA ILE A 122 2.57 15.22 -2.29
C ILE A 122 2.21 14.64 -3.66
N VAL A 123 1.75 15.50 -4.57
CA VAL A 123 1.33 15.10 -5.91
C VAL A 123 2.38 15.55 -6.91
N PHE A 124 2.95 14.61 -7.65
CA PHE A 124 3.89 14.87 -8.73
C PHE A 124 3.15 14.75 -10.04
N ARG A 125 3.14 15.81 -10.85
CA ARG A 125 2.51 15.85 -12.18
C ARG A 125 3.56 16.09 -13.23
N SER A 126 3.66 15.19 -14.19
CA SER A 126 4.59 15.36 -15.31
C SER A 126 4.30 16.68 -16.03
N ILE A 127 5.38 17.40 -16.38
CA ILE A 127 5.30 18.67 -17.08
C ILE A 127 5.27 18.39 -18.60
N PRO A 128 4.12 18.51 -19.28
CA PRO A 128 3.93 18.03 -20.66
C PRO A 128 4.78 18.75 -21.70
N THR A 129 5.17 19.99 -21.43
CA THR A 129 5.88 20.86 -22.39
C THR A 129 7.38 20.62 -22.44
N ILE A 130 7.89 19.58 -21.77
CA ILE A 130 9.30 19.17 -21.78
C ILE A 130 9.37 17.72 -22.29
N GLU A 131 9.40 17.56 -23.61
CA GLU A 131 9.27 16.24 -24.26
C GLU A 131 10.50 15.34 -24.07
N ASP A 132 11.68 15.91 -23.82
CA ASP A 132 12.95 15.19 -23.74
C ASP A 132 13.36 14.81 -22.30
N LYS A 133 12.62 15.27 -21.28
CA LYS A 133 13.00 15.07 -19.87
C LYS A 133 11.80 14.82 -18.97
N VAL A 134 11.97 13.94 -17.98
CA VAL A 134 10.98 13.71 -16.95
C VAL A 134 11.16 14.73 -15.83
N LEU A 135 10.34 15.77 -15.85
CA LEU A 135 10.28 16.79 -14.81
C LEU A 135 8.85 16.89 -14.26
N TYR A 136 8.75 17.20 -12.97
CA TYR A 136 7.48 17.19 -12.24
C TYR A 136 7.17 18.56 -11.68
N SER A 137 5.92 18.99 -11.86
CA SER A 137 5.29 19.99 -11.02
C SER A 137 4.83 19.31 -9.74
N VAL A 138 5.00 19.98 -8.60
CA VAL A 138 4.72 19.40 -7.30
C VAL A 138 3.66 20.20 -6.55
N ASP A 139 2.62 19.52 -6.07
CA ASP A 139 1.58 20.09 -5.23
C ASP A 139 1.55 19.45 -3.84
N PHE A 140 1.17 20.25 -2.86
CA PHE A 140 1.02 19.84 -1.47
C PHE A 140 -0.46 19.84 -1.07
N LEU A 141 -1.00 18.66 -0.77
CA LEU A 141 -2.37 18.50 -0.29
C LEU A 141 -2.35 18.03 1.17
N ASN A 142 -2.91 18.85 2.07
CA ASN A 142 -3.09 18.55 3.49
C ASN A 142 -4.58 18.69 3.86
N SER A 143 -4.94 18.39 5.10
CA SER A 143 -6.33 18.47 5.56
C SER A 143 -6.93 19.87 5.49
N GLU A 144 -6.13 20.94 5.66
CA GLU A 144 -6.60 22.33 5.50
C GLU A 144 -6.97 22.67 4.06
N LYS A 145 -6.24 22.11 3.08
CA LYS A 145 -6.46 22.32 1.64
C LYS A 145 -7.56 21.43 1.05
N MET A 146 -8.10 20.47 1.81
CA MET A 146 -9.18 19.59 1.36
C MET A 146 -10.55 20.20 1.68
N THR A 147 -11.40 20.33 0.65
CA THR A 147 -12.71 20.99 0.77
C THR A 147 -13.84 20.08 1.24
N PHE A 148 -13.67 18.75 1.18
CA PHE A 148 -14.75 17.79 1.42
C PHE A 148 -14.59 16.97 2.71
N ALA A 149 -13.38 16.53 3.02
CA ALA A 149 -13.05 15.78 4.23
C ALA A 149 -11.55 15.89 4.55
N PRO A 150 -11.13 15.70 5.83
CA PRO A 150 -9.73 15.56 6.19
C PRO A 150 -9.04 14.47 5.38
N LEU A 151 -7.76 14.66 5.05
CA LEU A 151 -7.00 13.75 4.18
C LEU A 151 -7.06 12.31 4.70
N GLU A 152 -6.89 12.12 6.01
CA GLU A 152 -6.81 10.81 6.67
C GLU A 152 -8.09 9.98 6.47
N LYS A 153 -9.25 10.63 6.43
CA LYS A 153 -10.55 9.96 6.20
C LYS A 153 -10.76 9.56 4.74
N MET A 154 -9.93 10.09 3.85
CA MET A 154 -9.98 9.79 2.43
C MET A 154 -8.95 8.74 2.00
N LEU A 155 -8.05 8.34 2.89
CA LEU A 155 -7.01 7.37 2.63
C LEU A 155 -7.49 5.95 2.94
N ASP A 156 -6.84 5.00 2.29
CA ASP A 156 -6.81 3.60 2.67
C ASP A 156 -5.34 3.19 2.83
N ASP A 157 -5.06 2.13 3.58
CA ASP A 157 -3.69 1.78 3.98
C ASP A 157 -3.46 0.27 3.85
N VAL A 158 -2.27 -0.10 3.39
CA VAL A 158 -1.85 -1.49 3.22
C VAL A 158 -0.50 -1.67 3.89
N GLY A 159 -0.48 -2.53 4.90
CA GLY A 159 0.73 -2.87 5.65
C GLY A 159 1.74 -3.68 4.85
N LEU A 160 2.70 -4.27 5.55
CA LEU A 160 3.75 -5.08 4.92
C LEU A 160 3.18 -6.40 4.37
N PRO A 161 3.74 -6.93 3.26
CA PRO A 161 3.36 -8.24 2.74
C PRO A 161 3.68 -9.33 3.77
N TYR A 162 2.78 -10.29 3.90
CA TYR A 162 2.90 -11.44 4.78
C TYR A 162 2.54 -12.72 4.03
N SER A 163 3.49 -13.65 3.99
CA SER A 163 3.36 -14.97 3.35
C SER A 163 4.02 -16.10 4.15
N ASN A 164 4.55 -15.79 5.34
CA ASN A 164 5.25 -16.78 6.15
C ASN A 164 4.26 -17.61 7.00
N PHE A 165 3.99 -18.82 6.54
CA PHE A 165 3.20 -19.84 7.24
C PHE A 165 4.00 -21.14 7.41
N SER A 166 5.32 -21.01 7.52
CA SER A 166 6.26 -22.15 7.52
C SER A 166 6.07 -23.11 8.69
N ASP A 167 5.41 -22.68 9.77
CA ASP A 167 5.11 -23.48 10.95
C ASP A 167 3.77 -24.24 10.84
N ILE A 168 3.13 -24.25 9.66
CA ILE A 168 1.93 -25.01 9.36
C ILE A 168 2.25 -26.11 8.35
N ASP A 169 2.28 -27.35 8.83
CA ASP A 169 2.50 -28.52 7.96
C ASP A 169 1.27 -28.87 7.10
N SER A 170 0.07 -28.69 7.66
CA SER A 170 -1.18 -29.02 6.99
C SER A 170 -2.37 -28.24 7.53
N LEU A 171 -3.42 -28.07 6.72
CA LEU A 171 -4.71 -27.49 7.09
C LEU A 171 -5.84 -28.47 6.79
N SER A 172 -6.80 -28.58 7.71
CA SER A 172 -7.97 -29.44 7.55
C SER A 172 -9.06 -28.75 6.72
N LEU A 173 -9.71 -29.51 5.84
CA LEU A 173 -10.87 -29.09 5.05
C LEU A 173 -12.16 -29.27 5.85
N ILE A 174 -12.35 -28.43 6.85
CA ILE A 174 -13.52 -28.44 7.74
C ILE A 174 -14.38 -27.19 7.59
N ASP A 175 -15.66 -27.32 7.92
CA ASP A 175 -16.55 -26.18 8.11
C ASP A 175 -16.24 -25.48 9.43
N VAL A 176 -16.37 -24.15 9.45
CA VAL A 176 -16.29 -23.38 10.69
C VAL A 176 -17.64 -23.53 11.41
N PRO A 177 -17.67 -23.90 12.70
CA PRO A 177 -18.91 -24.00 13.46
C PRO A 177 -19.71 -22.71 13.40
N ASP A 178 -21.04 -22.82 13.22
CA ASP A 178 -21.95 -21.67 13.11
C ASP A 178 -21.83 -20.69 14.29
N GLY A 179 -21.56 -21.21 15.50
CA GLY A 179 -21.35 -20.41 16.69
C GLY A 179 -20.16 -19.45 16.59
N LEU A 180 -19.08 -19.85 15.93
CA LEU A 180 -17.91 -18.99 15.68
C LEU A 180 -18.12 -18.10 14.44
N GLY A 181 -18.80 -18.63 13.41
CA GLY A 181 -19.12 -17.87 12.19
C GLY A 181 -20.11 -16.71 12.43
N SER A 182 -21.01 -16.86 13.40
CA SER A 182 -22.01 -15.85 13.76
C SER A 182 -21.49 -14.79 14.74
N GLN A 183 -20.31 -15.01 15.32
CA GLN A 183 -19.67 -14.05 16.23
C GLN A 183 -18.98 -12.93 15.46
N SER A 184 -18.84 -11.79 16.14
CA SER A 184 -18.09 -10.64 15.65
C SER A 184 -16.90 -10.40 16.55
N TYR A 185 -15.70 -10.44 15.97
CA TYR A 185 -14.44 -10.27 16.67
C TYR A 185 -13.86 -8.88 16.44
N SER A 186 -13.24 -8.30 17.46
CA SER A 186 -12.67 -6.97 17.43
C SER A 186 -11.26 -6.99 16.82
N LEU A 187 -11.06 -6.23 15.75
CA LEU A 187 -9.76 -5.95 15.16
C LEU A 187 -9.07 -4.83 15.95
N VAL A 188 -7.89 -5.13 16.48
CA VAL A 188 -7.05 -4.18 17.24
C VAL A 188 -5.63 -4.12 16.65
N GLY A 189 -4.87 -3.09 17.04
CA GLY A 189 -3.46 -2.97 16.66
C GLY A 189 -3.19 -2.38 15.27
N LYS A 190 -4.22 -1.93 14.54
CA LYS A 190 -4.08 -1.30 13.20
C LYS A 190 -3.03 -0.19 13.17
N GLN A 191 -2.93 0.57 14.25
CA GLN A 191 -2.00 1.69 14.38
C GLN A 191 -0.52 1.31 14.21
N HIS A 192 -0.17 0.04 14.40
CA HIS A 192 1.19 -0.47 14.27
C HIS A 192 1.53 -0.98 12.86
N TYR A 193 0.53 -1.20 12.00
CA TYR A 193 0.71 -1.86 10.71
C TYR A 193 0.20 -1.01 9.54
N ALA A 194 -1.03 -0.51 9.65
CA ALA A 194 -1.73 0.20 8.59
C ALA A 194 -2.75 1.19 9.22
N PRO A 195 -2.27 2.27 9.88
CA PRO A 195 -3.07 3.16 10.72
C PRO A 195 -4.20 3.87 9.96
N TYR A 196 -4.06 4.07 8.65
CA TYR A 196 -5.07 4.76 7.83
C TYR A 196 -6.02 3.79 7.10
N THR A 197 -6.06 2.52 7.49
CA THR A 197 -6.97 1.53 6.87
C THR A 197 -8.42 1.97 7.06
N THR A 198 -9.19 2.03 5.97
CA THR A 198 -10.59 2.46 6.03
C THR A 198 -11.45 1.52 6.87
N ASP A 199 -12.54 2.06 7.43
CA ASP A 199 -13.56 1.25 8.12
C ASP A 199 -14.56 0.58 7.14
N LYS A 200 -14.31 0.68 5.83
CA LYS A 200 -15.11 0.00 4.81
C LYS A 200 -14.85 -1.50 4.82
N GLU A 201 -15.78 -2.25 4.24
CA GLU A 201 -15.61 -3.70 4.07
C GLU A 201 -14.30 -4.03 3.35
N CYS A 202 -13.50 -4.88 3.99
CA CYS A 202 -12.34 -5.51 3.37
C CYS A 202 -12.28 -7.00 3.72
N HIS A 203 -11.66 -7.78 2.85
CA HIS A 203 -11.39 -9.19 3.12
C HIS A 203 -10.16 -9.33 4.02
N CYS A 204 -10.21 -10.31 4.91
CA CYS A 204 -9.10 -10.59 5.82
C CYS A 204 -8.88 -12.08 6.04
N VAL A 205 -7.70 -12.40 6.54
CA VAL A 205 -7.24 -13.71 6.94
C VAL A 205 -6.84 -13.66 8.41
N LEU A 206 -7.29 -14.65 9.17
CA LEU A 206 -6.97 -14.84 10.57
C LEU A 206 -5.96 -15.98 10.67
N PHE A 207 -4.79 -15.70 11.23
CA PHE A 207 -3.71 -16.67 11.42
C PHE A 207 -3.44 -16.88 12.92
N ALA A 208 -3.76 -18.06 13.42
CA ALA A 208 -3.48 -18.45 14.81
C ALA A 208 -1.99 -18.74 14.98
N GLN A 209 -1.27 -17.87 15.70
CA GLN A 209 0.16 -18.01 15.99
C GLN A 209 0.37 -18.95 17.19
N LYS A 210 1.48 -19.69 17.21
CA LYS A 210 1.84 -20.58 18.33
C LYS A 210 3.05 -20.09 19.14
N ASP A 211 3.78 -19.13 18.60
CA ASP A 211 5.09 -18.67 19.04
C ASP A 211 5.12 -17.15 19.32
N ASN A 212 3.95 -16.54 19.52
CA ASN A 212 3.88 -15.12 19.84
C ASN A 212 4.38 -14.86 21.27
N GLU A 213 5.30 -13.92 21.43
CA GLU A 213 6.00 -13.62 22.69
C GLU A 213 5.10 -12.98 23.77
N TYR A 214 3.98 -12.38 23.37
CA TYR A 214 3.14 -11.56 24.26
C TYR A 214 1.80 -12.22 24.62
N ASP A 215 1.28 -13.06 23.72
CA ASP A 215 -0.01 -13.72 23.88
C ASP A 215 0.00 -15.11 23.23
N THR A 216 -0.15 -16.16 24.04
CA THR A 216 -0.18 -17.56 23.56
C THR A 216 -1.36 -17.84 22.64
N ASN A 217 -2.40 -17.02 22.69
CA ASN A 217 -3.62 -17.15 21.88
C ASN A 217 -3.68 -16.12 20.75
N ALA A 218 -2.54 -15.52 20.39
CA ALA A 218 -2.48 -14.48 19.38
C ALA A 218 -3.03 -14.97 18.03
N ILE A 219 -4.01 -14.24 17.51
CA ILE A 219 -4.53 -14.42 16.14
C ILE A 219 -4.21 -13.16 15.35
N LYS A 220 -3.23 -13.28 14.45
CA LYS A 220 -2.85 -12.19 13.55
C LYS A 220 -3.90 -12.02 12.47
N VAL A 221 -4.31 -10.78 12.24
CA VAL A 221 -5.22 -10.41 11.17
C VAL A 221 -4.41 -9.81 10.02
N LEU A 222 -4.61 -10.36 8.85
CA LEU A 222 -3.98 -9.94 7.62
C LEU A 222 -5.06 -9.47 6.64
N ARG A 223 -4.88 -8.32 6.00
CA ARG A 223 -5.72 -7.86 4.90
C ARG A 223 -5.48 -8.73 3.66
N TRP A 224 -6.54 -9.01 2.92
CA TRP A 224 -6.50 -9.82 1.70
C TRP A 224 -7.27 -9.14 0.58
N PHE A 225 -6.78 -9.29 -0.64
CA PHE A 225 -7.37 -8.75 -1.86
C PHE A 225 -7.73 -9.91 -2.80
N PRO A 226 -8.85 -10.61 -2.59
CA PRO A 226 -9.16 -11.84 -3.30
C PRO A 226 -9.39 -11.62 -4.81
N VAL A 227 -9.02 -12.62 -5.61
CA VAL A 227 -9.26 -12.65 -7.06
C VAL A 227 -10.23 -13.79 -7.40
N LYS A 228 -11.16 -13.56 -8.34
CA LYS A 228 -12.17 -14.55 -8.74
C LYS A 228 -11.61 -15.67 -9.64
N LYS A 229 -12.13 -16.90 -9.51
CA LYS A 229 -11.92 -18.05 -10.39
C LYS A 229 -12.50 -17.75 -11.78
N GLY A 230 -11.88 -18.26 -12.84
CA GLY A 230 -12.51 -18.30 -14.17
C GLY A 230 -12.35 -17.07 -15.06
N ILE A 231 -11.38 -16.19 -14.80
CA ILE A 231 -10.93 -15.23 -15.81
C ILE A 231 -9.71 -15.84 -16.56
N GLU A 232 -9.88 -17.05 -17.10
CA GLU A 232 -8.82 -17.76 -17.83
C GLU A 232 -8.54 -17.14 -19.21
N VAL A 233 -9.55 -16.46 -19.80
CA VAL A 233 -9.43 -15.79 -21.10
C VAL A 233 -8.48 -14.58 -21.03
N ASP A 234 -8.50 -13.80 -19.94
CA ASP A 234 -7.57 -12.67 -19.77
C ASP A 234 -6.16 -13.12 -19.39
N GLN A 235 -5.98 -14.28 -18.75
CA GLN A 235 -4.65 -14.86 -18.48
C GLN A 235 -3.98 -15.39 -19.75
N LEU A 236 -4.75 -16.03 -20.63
CA LEU A 236 -4.29 -16.49 -21.95
C LEU A 236 -3.99 -15.35 -22.92
N LEU A 237 -4.65 -14.20 -22.75
CA LEU A 237 -4.45 -12.99 -23.55
C LEU A 237 -3.45 -11.99 -22.93
N GLY A 238 -2.83 -12.31 -21.78
CA GLY A 238 -1.83 -11.47 -21.13
C GLY A 238 -2.39 -10.22 -20.42
N PHE A 239 -3.70 -10.16 -20.17
CA PHE A 239 -4.39 -9.03 -19.54
C PHE A 239 -4.58 -9.17 -18.03
N GLN A 240 -4.35 -10.35 -17.42
CA GLN A 240 -4.66 -10.52 -16.01
C GLN A 240 -3.54 -10.12 -15.05
N GLU A 241 -3.90 -9.20 -14.15
CA GLU A 241 -3.08 -8.74 -13.04
C GLU A 241 -2.91 -9.87 -11.99
N ASP A 242 -1.66 -10.23 -11.67
CA ASP A 242 -1.32 -11.11 -10.55
C ASP A 242 -1.69 -10.39 -9.24
N GLY A 243 -2.60 -10.98 -8.45
CA GLY A 243 -3.10 -10.36 -7.22
C GLY A 243 -3.80 -11.38 -6.33
N GLY A 244 -3.91 -11.09 -5.04
CA GLY A 244 -4.60 -11.95 -4.07
C GLY A 244 -3.85 -13.22 -3.65
N ASP A 245 -2.59 -13.35 -4.08
CA ASP A 245 -1.72 -14.48 -3.76
C ASP A 245 -1.05 -14.37 -2.39
N ILE A 246 -0.90 -13.15 -1.88
CA ILE A 246 -0.30 -12.84 -0.59
C ILE A 246 -1.27 -12.02 0.28
N PHE A 247 -0.94 -11.90 1.55
CA PHE A 247 -1.69 -11.10 2.51
C PHE A 247 -0.86 -9.93 3.00
N PHE A 248 -1.47 -9.00 3.73
CA PHE A 248 -0.79 -7.80 4.24
C PHE A 248 -1.10 -7.60 5.71
N GLU A 249 -0.11 -7.19 6.49
CA GLU A 249 -0.31 -6.98 7.92
C GLU A 249 -1.38 -5.92 8.19
N LEU A 250 -2.30 -6.24 9.10
CA LEU A 250 -3.40 -5.34 9.47
C LEU A 250 -3.52 -5.18 10.98
N GLY A 251 -3.43 -6.25 11.75
CA GLY A 251 -3.57 -6.18 13.21
C GLY A 251 -3.74 -7.54 13.85
N TYR A 252 -4.52 -7.60 14.93
CA TYR A 252 -4.80 -8.80 15.71
C TYR A 252 -6.27 -8.85 16.15
N ILE A 253 -6.75 -10.05 16.49
CA ILE A 253 -7.99 -10.20 17.26
C ILE A 253 -7.73 -9.74 18.70
N SER A 254 -8.70 -9.04 19.29
CA SER A 254 -8.65 -8.63 20.71
C SER A 254 -8.37 -9.81 21.63
N ARG A 255 -7.50 -9.59 22.62
CA ARG A 255 -7.12 -10.58 23.62
C ARG A 255 -8.31 -11.10 24.44
N GLU A 256 -9.34 -10.28 24.59
CA GLU A 256 -10.55 -10.64 25.35
C GLU A 256 -11.43 -11.65 24.61
N GLU A 257 -11.26 -11.79 23.30
CA GLU A 257 -12.15 -12.54 22.42
C GLU A 257 -11.43 -13.68 21.67
N ASN A 258 -10.09 -13.76 21.76
CA ASN A 258 -9.30 -14.66 20.92
C ASN A 258 -9.23 -16.12 21.40
N GLY A 259 -9.34 -16.38 22.70
CA GLY A 259 -9.01 -17.68 23.30
C GLY A 259 -9.80 -18.85 22.71
N GLY A 260 -11.13 -18.77 22.75
CA GLY A 260 -11.98 -19.85 22.22
C GLY A 260 -11.85 -20.04 20.70
N LEU A 261 -11.59 -18.96 19.96
CA LEU A 261 -11.35 -19.04 18.52
C LEU A 261 -9.99 -19.69 18.21
N HIS A 262 -8.95 -19.31 18.95
CA HIS A 262 -7.60 -19.86 18.81
C HIS A 262 -7.57 -21.35 19.13
N ASP A 263 -8.21 -21.77 20.23
CA ASP A 263 -8.34 -23.17 20.63
C ASP A 263 -8.98 -23.99 19.50
N PHE A 264 -10.07 -23.51 18.92
CA PHE A 264 -10.70 -24.15 17.76
C PHE A 264 -9.75 -24.26 16.57
N MET A 265 -9.09 -23.16 16.19
CA MET A 265 -8.18 -23.09 15.05
C MET A 265 -7.02 -24.07 15.20
N VAL A 266 -6.45 -24.19 16.41
CA VAL A 266 -5.33 -25.10 16.68
C VAL A 266 -5.80 -26.55 16.79
N ALA A 267 -6.84 -26.83 17.60
CA ALA A 267 -7.31 -28.19 17.85
C ALA A 267 -7.88 -28.87 16.60
N SER A 268 -8.52 -28.09 15.74
CA SER A 268 -9.11 -28.59 14.49
C SER A 268 -8.13 -28.56 13.31
N ASN A 269 -6.88 -28.14 13.55
CA ASN A 269 -5.85 -27.97 12.53
C ASN A 269 -6.32 -27.04 11.38
N SER A 270 -7.01 -25.96 11.73
CA SER A 270 -7.53 -24.92 10.83
C SER A 270 -6.99 -23.55 11.26
N ARG A 271 -5.65 -23.43 11.25
CA ARG A 271 -4.93 -22.26 11.74
C ARG A 271 -5.02 -21.03 10.85
N ILE A 272 -5.65 -21.17 9.69
CA ILE A 272 -5.93 -20.08 8.75
C ILE A 272 -7.43 -20.07 8.50
N LEU A 273 -8.08 -19.00 8.92
CA LEU A 273 -9.48 -18.71 8.62
C LEU A 273 -9.58 -17.45 7.77
N PHE A 274 -10.69 -17.29 7.07
CA PHE A 274 -10.98 -16.15 6.21
C PHE A 274 -12.22 -15.43 6.72
N GLY A 275 -12.25 -14.12 6.55
CA GLY A 275 -13.35 -13.29 6.99
C GLY A 275 -13.46 -11.98 6.24
N LYS A 276 -14.41 -11.17 6.71
CA LYS A 276 -14.59 -9.78 6.31
C LYS A 276 -14.47 -8.90 7.53
N ALA A 277 -13.79 -7.77 7.38
CA ALA A 277 -13.71 -6.74 8.40
C ALA A 277 -14.51 -5.50 7.95
N VAL A 278 -15.40 -5.01 8.80
CA VAL A 278 -16.17 -3.77 8.65
C VAL A 278 -16.13 -3.05 9.99
N ASP A 279 -15.80 -1.76 10.00
CA ASP A 279 -15.76 -0.96 11.25
C ASP A 279 -15.01 -1.65 12.42
N ASN A 280 -13.83 -2.21 12.10
CA ASN A 280 -12.98 -2.93 13.07
C ASN A 280 -13.63 -4.17 13.70
N LYS A 281 -14.67 -4.68 13.07
CA LYS A 281 -15.35 -5.92 13.45
C LYS A 281 -15.19 -6.95 12.35
N ILE A 282 -14.77 -8.15 12.74
CA ILE A 282 -14.46 -9.26 11.86
C ILE A 282 -15.53 -10.32 11.99
N SER A 283 -16.09 -10.72 10.86
CA SER A 283 -16.96 -11.88 10.74
C SER A 283 -16.24 -12.96 9.93
N ILE A 284 -16.24 -14.19 10.46
CA ILE A 284 -15.56 -15.32 9.82
C ILE A 284 -16.46 -15.89 8.73
N THR A 285 -15.92 -16.02 7.53
CA THR A 285 -16.62 -16.58 6.36
C THR A 285 -16.31 -18.05 6.13
N GLY A 286 -15.22 -18.58 6.70
CA GLY A 286 -14.88 -20.00 6.61
C GLY A 286 -13.39 -20.30 6.79
N GLY A 287 -13.04 -21.58 6.77
CA GLY A 287 -11.66 -22.07 6.66
C GLY A 287 -11.28 -22.37 5.21
N VAL A 288 -10.15 -23.04 4.97
CA VAL A 288 -9.67 -23.33 3.60
C VAL A 288 -10.68 -24.10 2.74
N LYS A 289 -11.59 -24.87 3.35
CA LYS A 289 -12.69 -25.56 2.64
C LYS A 289 -13.55 -24.60 1.80
N LEU A 290 -13.66 -23.33 2.19
CA LEU A 290 -14.45 -22.32 1.45
C LEU A 290 -14.06 -22.21 -0.02
N PHE A 291 -12.80 -22.50 -0.37
CA PHE A 291 -12.30 -22.42 -1.74
C PHE A 291 -12.78 -23.57 -2.63
N MET A 292 -13.43 -24.59 -2.09
CA MET A 292 -14.05 -25.64 -2.89
C MET A 292 -15.35 -25.14 -3.55
N GLU A 293 -16.06 -24.23 -2.89
CA GLU A 293 -17.43 -23.84 -3.25
C GLU A 293 -17.55 -22.39 -3.69
N ASN A 294 -16.64 -21.52 -3.24
CA ASN A 294 -16.72 -20.08 -3.53
C ASN A 294 -16.20 -19.70 -4.93
N GLU A 295 -16.31 -18.41 -5.24
CA GLU A 295 -15.81 -17.81 -6.48
C GLU A 295 -14.34 -17.37 -6.43
N PHE A 296 -13.60 -17.48 -5.32
CA PHE A 296 -12.24 -16.93 -5.20
C PHE A 296 -11.14 -17.96 -5.46
N LYS A 297 -10.01 -17.52 -6.02
CA LYS A 297 -8.81 -18.35 -6.20
C LYS A 297 -8.18 -18.67 -4.84
N TYR A 298 -7.65 -19.88 -4.68
CA TYR A 298 -6.85 -20.24 -3.52
C TYR A 298 -5.51 -19.47 -3.56
N PRO A 299 -5.11 -18.73 -2.51
CA PRO A 299 -3.90 -17.90 -2.54
C PRO A 299 -2.62 -18.72 -2.70
N ARG A 300 -1.73 -18.33 -3.64
CA ARG A 300 -0.46 -19.03 -3.88
C ARG A 300 0.45 -19.14 -2.65
N SER A 301 0.41 -18.16 -1.75
CA SER A 301 1.19 -18.20 -0.49
C SER A 301 0.86 -19.42 0.40
N LEU A 302 -0.28 -20.08 0.18
CA LEU A 302 -0.71 -21.25 0.94
C LEU A 302 -0.45 -22.59 0.23
N TYR A 303 0.12 -22.60 -0.98
CA TYR A 303 0.24 -23.83 -1.80
C TYR A 303 1.19 -24.87 -1.20
N ASN A 304 2.17 -24.42 -0.41
CA ASN A 304 3.13 -25.31 0.23
C ASN A 304 2.55 -26.01 1.48
N ILE A 305 1.35 -25.63 1.92
CA ILE A 305 0.68 -26.23 3.07
C ILE A 305 -0.22 -27.36 2.57
N LYS A 306 -0.06 -28.57 3.14
CA LYS A 306 -0.85 -29.73 2.73
C LYS A 306 -2.31 -29.58 3.16
N LEU A 307 -3.25 -29.93 2.30
CA LEU A 307 -4.68 -29.99 2.66
C LEU A 307 -5.03 -31.42 3.08
N LYS A 308 -5.82 -31.55 4.16
CA LYS A 308 -6.28 -32.84 4.72
C LYS A 308 -7.78 -32.88 4.92
#